data_AF-A0A543IP95-F1
#
_entry.id   AF-A0A543IP95-F1
#
_cell.length_a   1.000
_cell.length_b   1.000
_cell.length_c   1.000
_cell.angle_alpha   90.00
_cell.angle_beta   90.00
_cell.angle_gamma   90.00
#
_symmetry.space_group_name_H-M   'P 1'
#
loop_
_entity.id
_entity.type
_entity.pdbx_description
1 polymer ?
#
loop_
_entity_poly.entity_id
_entity_poly.type
_entity_poly.pdbx_seq_one_letter_code
_entity_poly.pdbx_strand_id
1 'polypeptide(L)'
;MGAETRGGTWPCRVRHLVISLGVALAGYGVFVLVLLGAVACLVGGLPLFVKAVELNRRLADFQRARVGVEPGSPYPPMPDGTLAKVLTILGTPATARDLLWVALPGQLFLAVIGALLWLSGVQGVLTAGLWAIGQFPDAEYLGMPITGPGSALLATLAAALALFLGLRAPGPAVELERRYCRWLLAPTQKAQLAARVERLTRTRSEAVDASAAELRRIERDLHDGAQARLVALTMNLGMAEDLLDQDPQAAKALIADARQGAHTALTELRDLVRGIHPPLLADRGIEGALRSLAMSSAVP
;
A
#
# COMPACT_ATOMS: atom_id res chain seq x y z
N MET A 1 9.41 2.26 5.83
CA MET A 1 9.84 2.10 7.25
C MET A 1 9.84 0.63 7.73
N GLY A 2 10.13 -0.35 6.85
CA GLY A 2 9.91 -1.78 7.12
C GLY A 2 11.11 -2.60 7.62
N ALA A 3 12.30 -2.02 7.76
CA ALA A 3 13.54 -2.79 7.96
C ALA A 3 14.19 -2.70 9.36
N GLU A 4 13.75 -1.82 10.26
CA GLU A 4 14.56 -1.47 11.44
C GLU A 4 14.43 -2.38 12.67
N THR A 5 13.49 -3.33 12.74
CA THR A 5 13.08 -3.86 14.06
C THR A 5 13.45 -5.29 14.38
N ARG A 6 14.20 -6.01 13.53
CA ARG A 6 14.82 -7.27 13.97
C ARG A 6 15.94 -7.05 15.01
N GLY A 7 16.42 -5.80 15.16
CA GLY A 7 17.44 -5.40 16.14
C GLY A 7 17.04 -4.22 17.05
N GLY A 8 15.75 -3.93 17.23
CA GLY A 8 15.32 -2.79 18.04
C GLY A 8 15.75 -2.93 19.50
N THR A 9 16.44 -1.90 20.02
CA THR A 9 16.89 -1.80 21.41
C THR A 9 15.69 -1.89 22.38
N TRP A 10 15.94 -2.31 23.63
CA TRP A 10 14.90 -2.45 24.65
C TRP A 10 13.97 -1.22 24.78
N PRO A 11 14.48 0.04 24.76
CA PRO A 11 13.64 1.25 24.80
C PRO A 11 12.66 1.36 23.62
N CYS A 12 13.06 0.93 22.41
CA CYS A 12 12.17 0.96 21.24
C CYS A 12 10.99 0.00 21.40
N ARG A 13 11.20 -1.14 22.04
CA ARG A 13 10.14 -2.14 22.30
C ARG A 13 9.16 -1.65 23.35
N VAL A 14 9.66 -1.07 24.44
CA VAL A 14 8.82 -0.45 25.47
C VAL A 14 7.99 0.69 24.88
N ARG A 15 8.60 1.59 24.10
CA ARG A 15 7.86 2.67 23.40
C ARG A 15 6.76 2.12 22.49
N HIS A 16 7.02 1.03 21.76
CA HIS A 16 6.01 0.39 20.92
C HIS A 16 4.82 -0.10 21.74
N LEU A 17 5.08 -0.77 22.87
CA LEU A 17 4.03 -1.28 23.76
C LEU A 17 3.22 -0.17 24.44
N VAL A 18 3.85 0.94 24.83
CA VAL A 18 3.13 2.10 25.39
C VAL A 18 2.17 2.68 24.36
N ILE A 19 2.62 2.83 23.11
CA ILE A 19 1.74 3.29 22.03
C ILE A 19 0.64 2.27 21.76
N SER A 20 0.96 0.97 21.74
CA SER A 20 -0.04 -0.10 21.55
C SER A 20 -1.04 -0.18 22.69
N LEU A 21 -0.65 0.11 23.93
CA LEU A 21 -1.57 0.25 25.06
C LEU A 21 -2.52 1.42 24.85
N GLY A 22 -2.02 2.58 24.41
CA GLY A 22 -2.85 3.73 24.05
C GLY A 22 -3.84 3.42 22.92
N VAL A 23 -3.39 2.71 21.89
CA VAL A 23 -4.25 2.23 20.79
C VAL A 23 -5.30 1.23 21.28
N ALA A 24 -4.95 0.32 22.20
CA ALA A 24 -5.88 -0.64 22.76
C ALA A 24 -6.95 0.03 23.63
N LEU A 25 -6.58 1.01 24.45
CA LEU A 25 -7.51 1.81 25.25
C LEU A 25 -8.44 2.64 24.36
N ALA A 26 -7.90 3.30 23.34
CA ALA A 26 -8.69 4.02 22.35
C ALA A 26 -9.63 3.06 21.60
N GLY A 27 -9.14 1.88 21.22
CA GLY A 27 -9.91 0.82 20.58
C GLY A 27 -11.08 0.39 21.45
N TYR A 28 -10.86 0.13 22.73
CA TYR A 28 -11.94 -0.18 23.66
C TYR A 28 -12.98 0.94 23.77
N GLY A 29 -12.54 2.21 23.82
CA GLY A 29 -13.46 3.35 23.76
C GLY A 29 -14.30 3.37 22.48
N VAL A 30 -13.67 3.11 21.32
CA VAL A 30 -14.38 2.98 20.04
C VAL A 30 -15.32 1.78 20.03
N PHE A 31 -14.94 0.65 20.64
CA PHE A 31 -15.81 -0.53 20.79
C PHE A 31 -17.12 -0.17 21.49
N VAL A 32 -16.99 0.50 22.64
CA VAL A 32 -18.13 0.94 23.44
C VAL A 32 -18.97 1.92 22.63
N LEU A 33 -18.35 2.86 21.91
CA LEU A 33 -19.07 3.78 21.01
C LEU A 33 -19.82 3.05 19.88
N VAL A 34 -19.24 1.99 19.30
CA VAL A 34 -19.92 1.18 18.28
C VAL A 34 -21.10 0.44 18.89
N LEU A 35 -20.95 -0.16 20.07
CA LEU A 35 -22.05 -0.82 20.78
C LEU A 35 -23.18 0.17 21.12
N LEU A 36 -22.84 1.34 21.67
CA LEU A 36 -23.80 2.40 21.96
C LEU A 36 -24.48 2.90 20.67
N GLY A 37 -23.73 3.07 19.59
CA GLY A 37 -24.27 3.44 18.28
C GLY A 37 -25.22 2.38 17.72
N ALA A 38 -24.89 1.09 17.88
CA ALA A 38 -25.73 -0.02 17.45
C ALA A 38 -27.04 -0.07 18.24
N VAL A 39 -27.01 0.16 19.56
CA VAL A 39 -28.21 0.29 20.40
C VAL A 39 -29.01 1.54 19.99
N ALA A 40 -28.34 2.67 19.79
CA ALA A 40 -28.99 3.92 19.38
C ALA A 40 -29.69 3.81 18.02
N CYS A 41 -29.25 2.91 17.13
CA CYS A 41 -29.94 2.65 15.86
C CYS A 41 -31.40 2.21 16.06
N LEU A 42 -31.74 1.54 17.17
CA LEU A 42 -33.11 1.15 17.50
C LEU A 42 -34.04 2.36 17.70
N VAL A 43 -33.49 3.52 18.04
CA VAL A 43 -34.22 4.78 18.30
C VAL A 43 -33.88 5.85 17.24
N GLY A 44 -33.37 5.45 16.07
CA GLY A 44 -33.06 6.37 14.96
C GLY A 44 -31.64 7.00 15.00
N GLY A 45 -30.77 6.57 15.92
CA GLY A 45 -29.39 7.03 16.07
C GLY A 45 -28.38 6.51 15.02
N LEU A 46 -28.81 6.33 13.77
CA LEU A 46 -27.97 5.83 12.67
C LEU A 46 -26.67 6.65 12.42
N PRO A 47 -26.66 8.00 12.50
CA PRO A 47 -25.44 8.78 12.28
C PRO A 47 -24.35 8.48 13.30
N LEU A 48 -24.72 8.20 14.55
CA LEU A 48 -23.77 7.87 15.62
C LEU A 48 -23.04 6.55 15.32
N PHE A 49 -23.78 5.53 14.89
CA PHE A 49 -23.20 4.24 14.48
C PHE A 49 -22.24 4.39 13.31
N VAL A 50 -22.62 5.14 12.27
CA VAL A 50 -21.75 5.42 11.12
C VAL A 50 -20.47 6.11 11.57
N LYS A 51 -20.56 7.10 12.47
CA LYS A 51 -19.38 7.82 12.97
C LYS A 51 -18.47 6.96 13.83
N ALA A 52 -19.04 6.10 14.67
CA ALA A 52 -18.29 5.16 15.50
C ALA A 52 -17.52 4.14 14.63
N VAL A 53 -18.16 3.61 13.58
CA VAL A 53 -17.50 2.69 12.64
C VAL A 53 -16.43 3.41 11.81
N GLU A 54 -16.67 4.65 11.38
CA GLU A 54 -15.65 5.46 10.68
C GLU A 54 -14.40 5.69 11.57
N LEU A 55 -14.62 5.99 12.85
CA LEU A 55 -13.54 6.12 13.83
C LEU A 55 -12.79 4.79 14.01
N ASN A 56 -13.49 3.67 14.05
CA ASN A 56 -12.88 2.33 14.09
C ASN A 56 -12.00 2.06 12.87
N ARG A 57 -12.47 2.42 11.66
CA ARG A 57 -11.70 2.27 10.42
C ARG A 57 -10.41 3.10 10.45
N ARG A 58 -10.48 4.36 10.91
CA ARG A 58 -9.30 5.22 11.06
C ARG A 58 -8.27 4.62 12.04
N LEU A 59 -8.75 4.06 13.15
CA LEU A 59 -7.88 3.41 14.14
C LEU A 59 -7.24 2.13 13.58
N ALA A 60 -8.01 1.32 12.83
CA ALA A 60 -7.52 0.13 12.16
C ALA A 60 -6.47 0.48 11.09
N ASP A 61 -6.68 1.53 10.29
CA ASP A 61 -5.71 2.03 9.30
C ASP A 61 -4.42 2.50 9.96
N PHE A 62 -4.52 3.23 11.07
CA PHE A 62 -3.36 3.62 11.87
C PHE A 62 -2.57 2.39 12.35
N GLN A 63 -3.26 1.36 12.86
CA GLN A 63 -2.60 0.14 13.32
C GLN A 63 -2.00 -0.69 12.16
N ARG A 64 -2.66 -0.74 10.99
CA ARG A 64 -2.11 -1.38 9.77
C ARG A 64 -0.81 -0.69 9.33
N ALA A 65 -0.79 0.64 9.33
CA ALA A 65 0.40 1.43 9.00
C ALA A 65 1.55 1.15 9.98
N ARG A 66 1.27 1.02 11.29
CA ARG A 66 2.28 0.67 12.31
C ARG A 66 2.90 -0.72 12.13
N VAL A 67 2.13 -1.69 11.64
CA VAL A 67 2.57 -3.09 11.45
C VAL A 67 3.18 -3.32 10.06
N GLY A 68 3.12 -2.32 9.17
CA GLY A 68 3.70 -2.36 7.83
C GLY A 68 2.86 -3.15 6.83
N VAL A 69 1.54 -3.21 7.03
CA VAL A 69 0.61 -3.74 6.02
C VAL A 69 0.45 -2.68 4.93
N GLU A 70 0.56 -3.06 3.65
CA GLU A 70 0.55 -2.12 2.52
C GLU A 70 -0.72 -1.23 2.52
N PRO A 71 -0.59 0.06 2.14
CA PRO A 71 -1.68 1.02 2.13
C PRO A 71 -2.58 0.78 0.90
N GLY A 72 -3.45 -0.22 0.98
CA GLY A 72 -4.65 -0.31 0.15
C GLY A 72 -5.87 -0.22 1.07
N SER A 73 -6.71 0.80 0.91
CA SER A 73 -7.95 0.92 1.70
C SER A 73 -8.81 -0.32 1.44
N PRO A 74 -9.06 -1.19 2.43
CA PRO A 74 -9.88 -2.39 2.23
C PRO A 74 -11.38 -2.06 2.07
N TYR A 75 -11.75 -0.79 2.12
CA TYR A 75 -13.11 -0.31 2.17
C TYR A 75 -13.55 0.26 0.81
N PRO A 76 -14.78 -0.05 0.38
CA PRO A 76 -15.37 0.61 -0.77
C PRO A 76 -15.60 2.11 -0.50
N PRO A 77 -15.66 2.96 -1.54
CA PRO A 77 -16.03 4.35 -1.39
C PRO A 77 -17.42 4.47 -0.74
N MET A 78 -17.56 5.44 0.15
CA MET A 78 -18.77 5.58 0.96
C MET A 78 -19.87 6.27 0.14
N PRO A 79 -21.07 5.69 0.00
CA PRO A 79 -22.17 6.32 -0.73
C PRO A 79 -22.79 7.50 0.03
N ASP A 80 -23.51 8.35 -0.68
CA ASP A 80 -24.33 9.40 -0.10
C ASP A 80 -25.60 8.83 0.55
N GLY A 81 -25.93 9.31 1.76
CA GLY A 81 -27.08 8.86 2.55
C GLY A 81 -26.77 7.87 3.69
N THR A 82 -27.40 8.06 4.85
CA THR A 82 -27.08 7.32 6.09
C THR A 82 -27.43 5.83 6.02
N LEU A 83 -28.54 5.46 5.36
CA LEU A 83 -28.93 4.06 5.20
C LEU A 83 -28.01 3.30 4.24
N ALA A 84 -27.67 3.91 3.10
CA ALA A 84 -26.71 3.36 2.16
C ALA A 84 -25.34 3.12 2.85
N LYS A 85 -24.91 4.08 3.68
CA LYS A 85 -23.70 3.94 4.50
C LYS A 85 -23.73 2.72 5.41
N VAL A 86 -24.84 2.48 6.11
CA VAL A 86 -24.97 1.32 7.02
C VAL A 86 -24.98 0.00 6.24
N LEU A 87 -25.69 -0.07 5.12
CA LEU A 87 -25.70 -1.26 4.26
C LEU A 87 -24.29 -1.58 3.72
N THR A 88 -23.54 -0.56 3.29
CA THR A 88 -22.14 -0.73 2.88
C THR A 88 -21.26 -1.21 4.03
N ILE A 89 -21.45 -0.70 5.24
CA ILE A 89 -20.73 -1.14 6.45
C ILE A 89 -20.95 -2.63 6.72
N LEU A 90 -22.22 -3.06 6.74
CA LEU A 90 -22.62 -4.44 7.01
C LEU A 90 -22.19 -5.41 5.91
N GLY A 91 -22.20 -4.96 4.65
CA GLY A 91 -21.77 -5.77 3.50
C GLY A 91 -20.25 -5.88 3.33
N THR A 92 -19.46 -5.08 4.05
CA THR A 92 -18.00 -5.05 3.89
C THR A 92 -17.33 -6.01 4.88
N PRO A 93 -16.70 -7.13 4.42
CA PRO A 93 -16.09 -8.12 5.31
C PRO A 93 -14.89 -7.58 6.10
N ALA A 94 -14.22 -6.53 5.59
CA ALA A 94 -13.15 -5.86 6.33
C ALA A 94 -13.68 -5.20 7.62
N THR A 95 -14.88 -4.62 7.60
CA THR A 95 -15.47 -3.96 8.78
C THR A 95 -15.69 -4.96 9.91
N ALA A 96 -16.15 -6.19 9.61
CA ALA A 96 -16.35 -7.23 10.61
C ALA A 96 -15.04 -7.64 11.28
N ARG A 97 -13.94 -7.74 10.51
CA ARG A 97 -12.60 -8.03 11.05
C ARG A 97 -12.06 -6.91 11.93
N ASP A 98 -12.31 -5.66 11.56
CA ASP A 98 -11.88 -4.51 12.35
C ASP A 98 -12.66 -4.38 13.66
N LEU A 99 -13.96 -4.69 13.63
CA LEU A 99 -14.78 -4.77 14.84
C LEU A 99 -14.33 -5.93 15.74
N LEU A 100 -14.02 -7.08 15.15
CA LEU A 100 -13.47 -8.22 15.89
C LEU A 100 -12.10 -7.88 16.52
N TRP A 101 -11.26 -7.14 15.82
CA TRP A 101 -9.96 -6.67 16.33
C TRP A 101 -10.11 -5.79 17.56
N VAL A 102 -11.05 -4.87 17.53
CA VAL A 102 -11.34 -4.00 18.67
C VAL A 102 -12.06 -4.75 19.81
N ALA A 103 -12.93 -5.70 19.48
CA ALA A 103 -13.63 -6.53 20.47
C ALA A 103 -12.70 -7.49 21.24
N LEU A 104 -11.62 -7.93 20.58
CA LEU A 104 -10.59 -8.81 21.15
C LEU A 104 -9.28 -8.03 21.33
N PRO A 105 -9.12 -7.24 22.41
CA PRO A 105 -7.93 -6.43 22.63
C PRO A 105 -6.75 -7.31 23.10
N GLY A 106 -6.28 -8.24 22.26
CA GLY A 106 -5.13 -9.11 22.57
C GLY A 106 -3.85 -8.31 22.86
N GLN A 107 -3.78 -7.07 22.36
CA GLN A 107 -2.72 -6.10 22.66
C GLN A 107 -2.75 -5.64 24.13
N LEU A 108 -3.95 -5.39 24.68
CA LEU A 108 -4.13 -5.03 26.08
C LEU A 108 -3.71 -6.19 26.98
N PHE A 109 -4.13 -7.41 26.63
CA PHE A 109 -3.83 -8.62 27.41
C PHE A 109 -2.31 -8.84 27.55
N LEU A 110 -1.56 -8.74 26.45
CA LEU A 110 -0.10 -8.93 26.46
C LEU A 110 0.65 -7.83 27.22
N ALA A 111 0.25 -6.57 27.03
CA ALA A 111 0.86 -5.45 27.72
C ALA A 111 0.59 -5.49 29.24
N VAL A 112 -0.65 -5.81 29.63
CA VAL A 112 -1.06 -5.92 31.03
C VAL A 112 -0.35 -7.08 31.72
N ILE A 113 -0.23 -8.26 31.09
CA ILE A 113 0.51 -9.39 31.68
C ILE A 113 1.98 -9.02 31.92
N GLY A 114 2.63 -8.40 30.93
CA GLY A 114 4.03 -7.97 31.09
C GLY A 114 4.21 -6.96 32.23
N ALA A 115 3.29 -6.00 32.36
CA ALA A 115 3.30 -5.01 33.43
C ALA A 115 3.02 -5.64 34.80
N LEU A 116 2.05 -6.55 34.90
CA LEU A 116 1.70 -7.26 36.12
C LEU A 116 2.86 -8.15 36.61
N LEU A 117 3.56 -8.85 35.70
CA LEU A 117 4.75 -9.63 36.04
C LEU A 117 5.86 -8.75 36.62
N TRP A 118 6.09 -7.59 36.02
CA TRP A 118 7.08 -6.64 36.51
C TRP A 118 6.70 -6.08 37.90
N LEU A 119 5.45 -5.62 38.06
CA LEU A 119 4.91 -5.12 39.33
C LEU A 119 4.96 -6.20 40.43
N SER A 120 4.60 -7.44 40.10
CA SER A 120 4.72 -8.60 41.00
C SER A 120 6.17 -8.81 41.44
N GLY A 121 7.13 -8.75 40.52
CA GLY A 121 8.54 -8.87 40.87
C GLY A 121 9.02 -7.77 41.81
N VAL A 122 8.62 -6.51 41.57
CA VAL A 122 8.95 -5.39 42.45
C VAL A 122 8.31 -5.56 43.83
N GLN A 123 7.03 -5.92 43.88
CA GLN A 123 6.31 -6.18 45.13
C GLN A 123 7.03 -7.28 45.93
N GLY A 124 7.36 -8.42 45.32
CA GLY A 124 7.97 -9.53 46.04
C GLY A 124 9.35 -9.21 46.63
N VAL A 125 10.18 -8.44 45.92
CA VAL A 125 11.46 -7.96 46.44
C VAL A 125 11.27 -7.00 47.62
N LEU A 126 10.34 -6.05 47.50
CA LEU A 126 10.03 -5.11 48.57
C LEU A 126 9.48 -5.82 49.81
N THR A 127 8.51 -6.72 49.63
CA THR A 127 7.87 -7.46 50.71
C THR A 127 8.87 -8.35 51.45
N ALA A 128 9.75 -9.07 50.73
CA ALA A 128 10.80 -9.88 51.35
C ALA A 128 11.84 -9.03 52.10
N GLY A 129 12.22 -7.86 51.55
CA GLY A 129 13.14 -6.92 52.19
C GLY A 129 12.57 -6.29 53.45
N LEU A 130 11.28 -5.88 53.42
CA LEU A 130 10.58 -5.32 54.57
C LEU A 130 10.38 -6.35 55.70
N TRP A 131 10.12 -7.61 55.36
CA TRP A 131 10.10 -8.70 56.33
C TRP A 131 11.48 -8.91 56.98
N ALA A 132 12.56 -8.88 56.19
CA ALA A 132 13.93 -9.10 56.69
C ALA A 132 14.40 -8.04 57.71
N ILE A 133 13.86 -6.83 57.65
CA ILE A 133 14.11 -5.75 58.62
C ILE A 133 13.06 -5.68 59.75
N GLY A 134 12.16 -6.66 59.82
CA GLY A 134 11.12 -6.76 60.87
C GLY A 134 9.95 -5.78 60.72
N GLN A 135 9.79 -5.12 59.56
CA GLN A 135 8.77 -4.08 59.35
C GLN A 135 7.40 -4.61 58.91
N PHE A 136 7.25 -5.90 58.56
CA PHE A 136 5.97 -6.55 58.26
C PHE A 136 6.06 -8.06 58.59
N PRO A 137 5.67 -8.50 59.80
CA PRO A 137 5.80 -9.90 60.21
C PRO A 137 4.85 -10.83 59.46
N ASP A 138 3.65 -10.33 59.13
CA ASP A 138 2.59 -11.05 58.40
C ASP A 138 2.67 -10.78 56.89
N ALA A 139 3.89 -10.66 56.35
CA ALA A 139 4.11 -10.38 54.95
C ALA A 139 3.72 -11.59 54.08
N GLU A 140 3.03 -11.35 52.97
CA GLU A 140 2.63 -12.38 52.02
C GLU A 140 3.05 -12.04 50.59
N TYR A 141 3.44 -13.06 49.82
CA TYR A 141 3.74 -12.93 48.40
C TYR A 141 3.09 -14.05 47.59
N LEU A 142 2.31 -13.70 46.56
CA LEU A 142 1.52 -14.65 45.75
C LEU A 142 0.61 -15.57 46.59
N GLY A 143 0.10 -15.07 47.72
CA GLY A 143 -0.73 -15.84 48.66
C GLY A 143 0.05 -16.81 49.56
N MET A 144 1.39 -16.75 49.55
CA MET A 144 2.24 -17.52 50.46
C MET A 144 2.76 -16.62 51.59
N PRO A 145 2.53 -16.96 52.86
CA PRO A 145 3.04 -16.18 53.99
C PRO A 145 4.55 -16.36 54.16
N ILE A 146 5.22 -15.27 54.51
CA ILE A 146 6.66 -15.23 54.76
C ILE A 146 6.88 -15.36 56.27
N THR A 147 7.07 -16.59 56.74
CA THR A 147 7.20 -16.90 58.19
C THR A 147 8.64 -17.12 58.64
N GLY A 148 9.56 -17.42 57.71
CA GLY A 148 10.96 -17.67 58.01
C GLY A 148 11.93 -17.41 56.85
N PRO A 149 13.25 -17.62 57.07
CA PRO A 149 14.28 -17.33 56.08
C PRO A 149 14.11 -18.13 54.79
N GLY A 150 13.65 -19.38 54.87
CA GLY A 150 13.38 -20.22 53.70
C GLY A 150 12.26 -19.69 52.82
N SER A 151 11.12 -19.29 53.42
CA SER A 151 10.01 -18.66 52.68
C SER A 151 10.41 -17.30 52.11
N ALA A 152 11.23 -16.53 52.81
CA ALA A 152 11.75 -15.25 52.32
C ALA A 152 12.68 -15.43 51.11
N LEU A 153 13.54 -16.46 51.13
CA LEU A 153 14.39 -16.81 49.99
C LEU A 153 13.55 -17.24 48.79
N LEU A 154 12.54 -18.09 48.98
CA LEU A 154 11.63 -18.51 47.91
C LEU A 154 10.85 -17.34 47.33
N ALA A 155 10.32 -16.45 48.17
CA ALA A 155 9.63 -15.23 47.73
C ALA A 155 10.56 -14.33 46.91
N THR A 156 11.81 -14.15 47.35
CA THR A 156 12.82 -13.36 46.65
C THR A 156 13.19 -13.98 45.30
N LEU A 157 13.37 -15.30 45.23
CA LEU A 157 13.66 -16.01 43.97
C LEU A 157 12.48 -15.93 43.00
N ALA A 158 11.25 -16.11 43.47
CA ALA A 158 10.05 -15.97 42.66
C ALA A 158 9.86 -14.53 42.17
N ALA A 159 10.16 -13.53 43.01
CA ALA A 159 10.15 -12.12 42.66
C ALA A 159 11.21 -11.76 41.61
N ALA A 160 12.43 -12.27 41.77
CA ALA A 160 13.51 -12.10 40.81
C ALA A 160 13.16 -12.75 39.45
N LEU A 161 12.54 -13.93 39.46
CA LEU A 161 12.04 -14.57 38.24
C LEU A 161 10.93 -13.73 37.58
N ALA A 162 9.95 -13.25 38.34
CA ALA A 162 8.88 -12.39 37.83
C ALA A 162 9.44 -11.09 37.21
N LEU A 163 10.42 -10.46 37.86
CA LEU A 163 11.11 -9.28 37.37
C LEU A 163 11.88 -9.57 36.06
N PHE A 164 12.61 -10.69 36.02
CA PHE A 164 13.34 -11.13 34.84
C PHE A 164 12.40 -11.39 33.65
N LEU A 165 11.28 -12.09 33.88
CA LEU A 165 10.27 -12.33 32.87
C LEU A 165 9.61 -11.03 32.42
N GLY A 166 9.27 -10.11 33.34
CA GLY A 166 8.73 -8.79 33.03
C GLY A 166 9.67 -7.95 32.15
N LEU A 167 10.98 -7.98 32.41
CA LEU A 167 11.99 -7.27 31.60
C LEU A 167 12.16 -7.89 30.20
N ARG A 168 11.96 -9.20 30.06
CA ARG A 168 12.07 -9.95 28.79
C ARG A 168 10.76 -9.96 27.99
N ALA A 169 9.61 -9.77 28.64
CA ALA A 169 8.27 -9.78 28.05
C ALA A 169 8.07 -8.86 26.84
N PRO A 170 8.72 -7.67 26.73
CA PRO A 170 8.45 -6.76 25.63
C PRO A 170 8.78 -7.31 24.23
N GLY A 171 9.79 -8.17 24.12
CA GLY A 171 10.16 -8.81 22.84
C GLY A 171 9.04 -9.69 22.27
N PRO A 172 8.66 -10.79 22.94
CA PRO A 172 7.61 -11.69 22.46
C PRO A 172 6.25 -11.01 22.37
N ALA A 173 5.93 -10.04 23.24
CA ALA A 173 4.67 -9.30 23.20
C ALA A 173 4.49 -8.52 21.89
N VAL A 174 5.53 -7.81 21.42
CA VAL A 174 5.50 -7.08 20.15
C VAL A 174 5.34 -8.03 18.95
N GLU A 175 6.04 -9.16 18.96
CA GLU A 175 5.94 -10.13 17.87
C GLU A 175 4.55 -10.79 17.82
N LEU A 176 3.99 -11.14 18.98
CA LEU A 176 2.65 -11.72 19.05
C LEU A 176 1.58 -10.71 18.66
N GLU A 177 1.71 -9.44 19.08
CA GLU A 177 0.85 -8.34 18.62
C GLU A 177 0.90 -8.22 17.09
N ARG A 178 2.09 -8.23 16.49
CA ARG A 178 2.23 -8.14 15.03
C ARG A 178 1.59 -9.32 14.32
N ARG A 179 1.77 -10.54 14.83
CA ARG A 179 1.14 -11.75 14.29
C ARG A 179 -0.38 -11.66 14.39
N TYR A 180 -0.90 -11.25 15.54
CA TYR A 180 -2.32 -11.04 15.77
C TYR A 180 -2.91 -9.99 14.81
N CYS A 181 -2.26 -8.83 14.70
CA CYS A 181 -2.68 -7.76 13.78
C CYS A 181 -2.62 -8.21 12.33
N ARG A 182 -1.59 -8.94 11.90
CA ARG A 182 -1.52 -9.47 10.53
C ARG A 182 -2.59 -10.51 10.28
N TRP A 183 -2.84 -11.42 11.22
CA TRP A 183 -3.86 -12.45 11.03
C TRP A 183 -5.26 -11.84 10.88
N LEU A 184 -5.57 -10.81 11.68
CA LEU A 184 -6.91 -10.23 11.73
C LEU A 184 -7.11 -9.07 10.75
N LEU A 185 -6.12 -8.19 10.58
CA LEU A 185 -6.20 -6.98 9.76
C LEU A 185 -5.55 -7.13 8.38
N ALA A 186 -4.98 -8.29 8.03
CA ALA A 186 -4.46 -8.49 6.68
C ALA A 186 -5.57 -8.31 5.63
N PRO A 187 -5.24 -7.65 4.49
CA PRO A 187 -6.17 -7.52 3.39
C PRO A 187 -6.58 -8.91 2.90
N THR A 188 -7.87 -9.07 2.63
CA THR A 188 -8.39 -10.33 2.08
C THR A 188 -7.75 -10.58 0.71
N GLN A 189 -7.65 -11.85 0.31
CA GLN A 189 -7.22 -12.21 -1.05
C GLN A 189 -8.06 -11.48 -2.12
N LYS A 190 -9.37 -11.30 -1.87
CA LYS A 190 -10.26 -10.53 -2.74
C LYS A 190 -9.85 -9.05 -2.84
N ALA A 191 -9.52 -8.40 -1.71
CA ALA A 191 -9.06 -7.02 -1.71
C ALA A 191 -7.71 -6.86 -2.43
N GLN A 192 -6.77 -7.80 -2.23
CA GLN A 192 -5.51 -7.82 -2.96
C GLN A 192 -5.71 -8.00 -4.47
N LEU A 193 -6.61 -8.92 -4.86
CA LEU A 193 -6.94 -9.15 -6.26
C LEU A 193 -7.60 -7.92 -6.89
N ALA A 194 -8.56 -7.30 -6.20
CA ALA A 194 -9.22 -6.08 -6.66
C ALA A 194 -8.21 -4.94 -6.88
N ALA A 195 -7.32 -4.70 -5.91
CA ALA A 195 -6.25 -3.70 -6.03
C ALA A 195 -5.29 -4.02 -7.18
N ARG A 196 -5.01 -5.32 -7.43
CA ARG A 196 -4.17 -5.73 -8.56
C ARG A 196 -4.86 -5.49 -9.90
N VAL A 197 -6.15 -5.81 -10.00
CA VAL A 197 -6.97 -5.56 -11.19
C VAL A 197 -7.05 -4.06 -11.47
N GLU A 198 -7.34 -3.24 -10.46
CA GLU A 198 -7.38 -1.78 -10.60
C GLU A 198 -6.04 -1.22 -11.09
N ARG A 199 -4.93 -1.66 -10.49
CA ARG A 199 -3.59 -1.27 -10.93
C ARG A 199 -3.34 -1.67 -12.39
N LEU A 200 -3.70 -2.90 -12.79
CA LEU A 200 -3.55 -3.37 -14.17
C LEU A 200 -4.41 -2.56 -15.14
N THR A 201 -5.66 -2.29 -14.79
CA THR A 201 -6.57 -1.47 -15.60
C THR A 201 -6.02 -0.07 -15.78
N ARG A 202 -5.53 0.55 -14.71
CA ARG A 202 -4.91 1.88 -14.77
C ARG A 202 -3.68 1.91 -15.66
N THR A 203 -2.73 1.01 -15.44
CA THR A 203 -1.50 0.93 -16.26
C THR A 203 -1.83 0.63 -17.72
N ARG A 204 -2.85 -0.20 -17.99
CA ARG A 204 -3.33 -0.46 -19.35
C ARG A 204 -3.91 0.80 -19.99
N SER A 205 -4.74 1.56 -19.26
CA SER A 205 -5.28 2.82 -19.75
C SER A 205 -4.16 3.79 -20.09
N GLU A 206 -3.21 4.00 -19.17
CA GLU A 206 -2.05 4.89 -19.35
C GLU A 206 -1.22 4.48 -20.58
N ALA A 207 -1.01 3.17 -20.81
CA ALA A 207 -0.29 2.67 -21.98
C ALA A 207 -1.07 2.89 -23.29
N VAL A 208 -2.39 2.69 -23.29
CA VAL A 208 -3.25 2.94 -24.46
C VAL A 208 -3.28 4.43 -24.79
N ASP A 209 -3.42 5.30 -23.78
CA ASP A 209 -3.43 6.74 -23.93
C ASP A 209 -2.10 7.26 -24.49
N ALA A 210 -0.97 6.73 -23.99
CA ALA A 210 0.36 7.01 -24.52
C ALA A 210 0.50 6.58 -25.99
N SER A 211 0.04 5.37 -26.33
CA SER A 211 0.07 4.88 -27.73
C SER A 211 -0.82 5.72 -28.66
N ALA A 212 -1.99 6.16 -28.20
CA ALA A 212 -2.89 6.99 -28.99
C ALA A 212 -2.36 8.42 -29.17
N ALA A 213 -1.63 8.95 -28.17
CA ALA A 213 -0.92 10.21 -28.31
C ALA A 213 0.22 10.11 -29.35
N GLU A 214 0.95 9.00 -29.33
CA GLU A 214 2.03 8.74 -30.29
C GLU A 214 1.53 8.63 -31.73
N LEU A 215 0.45 7.87 -31.95
CA LEU A 215 -0.16 7.74 -33.27
C LEU A 215 -0.63 9.09 -33.82
N ARG A 216 -1.26 9.93 -33.00
CA ARG A 216 -1.67 11.29 -33.41
C ARG A 216 -0.48 12.20 -33.73
N ARG A 217 0.67 12.01 -33.07
CA ARG A 217 1.90 12.74 -33.39
C ARG A 217 2.43 12.31 -34.76
N ILE A 218 2.55 10.99 -34.98
CA ILE A 218 2.98 10.42 -36.26
C ILE A 218 2.06 10.85 -37.40
N GLU A 219 0.75 10.81 -37.19
CA GLU A 219 -0.25 11.26 -38.17
C GLU A 219 -0.02 12.73 -38.56
N ARG A 220 0.19 13.61 -37.57
CA ARG A 220 0.45 15.04 -37.82
C ARG A 220 1.78 15.25 -38.56
N ASP A 221 2.84 14.59 -38.11
CA ASP A 221 4.17 14.69 -38.74
C ASP A 221 4.13 14.19 -40.19
N LEU A 222 3.38 13.11 -40.46
CA LEU A 222 3.18 12.58 -41.80
C LEU A 222 2.34 13.53 -42.66
N HIS A 223 1.25 14.05 -42.11
CA HIS A 223 0.36 14.98 -42.81
C HIS A 223 1.10 16.25 -43.21
N ASP A 224 1.79 16.88 -42.25
CA ASP A 224 2.50 18.14 -42.48
C ASP A 224 3.72 17.92 -43.40
N GLY A 225 4.46 16.82 -43.21
CA GLY A 225 5.56 16.44 -44.10
C GLY A 225 5.09 16.13 -45.53
N ALA A 226 3.95 15.46 -45.70
CA ALA A 226 3.36 15.20 -47.01
C ALA A 226 2.90 16.49 -47.69
N GLN A 227 2.25 17.40 -46.95
CA GLN A 227 1.82 18.69 -47.48
C GLN A 227 2.99 19.55 -47.95
N ALA A 228 4.05 19.71 -47.13
CA ALA A 228 5.22 20.49 -47.50
C ALA A 228 5.87 19.98 -48.81
N ARG A 229 5.95 18.65 -48.97
CA ARG A 229 6.52 18.02 -50.17
C ARG A 229 5.63 18.13 -51.39
N LEU A 230 4.31 17.98 -51.25
CA LEU A 230 3.37 18.14 -52.37
C LEU A 230 3.34 19.58 -52.89
N VAL A 231 3.44 20.56 -51.99
CA VAL A 231 3.55 21.98 -52.37
C VAL A 231 4.85 22.24 -53.12
N ALA A 232 5.99 21.75 -52.62
CA ALA A 232 7.29 21.90 -53.29
C ALA A 232 7.30 21.23 -54.68
N LEU A 233 6.70 20.04 -54.80
CA LEU A 233 6.55 19.33 -56.08
C LEU A 233 5.75 20.17 -57.08
N THR A 234 4.59 20.67 -56.66
CA THR A 234 3.70 21.48 -57.52
C THR A 234 4.37 22.78 -57.96
N MET A 235 5.10 23.45 -57.06
CA MET A 235 5.87 24.66 -57.38
C MET A 235 7.00 24.38 -58.38
N ASN A 236 7.79 23.33 -58.18
CA ASN A 236 8.88 22.97 -59.10
C ASN A 236 8.36 22.62 -60.50
N LEU A 237 7.22 21.93 -60.59
CA LEU A 237 6.58 21.62 -61.86
C LEU A 237 6.05 22.89 -62.55
N GLY A 238 5.37 23.79 -61.82
CA GLY A 238 4.91 25.07 -62.38
C GLY A 238 6.05 25.95 -62.90
N MET A 239 7.15 26.07 -62.15
CA MET A 239 8.34 26.80 -62.61
C MET A 239 9.00 26.14 -63.83
N ALA A 240 8.97 24.80 -63.92
CA ALA A 240 9.50 24.10 -65.08
C ALA A 240 8.66 24.35 -66.34
N GLU A 241 7.33 24.45 -66.20
CA GLU A 241 6.40 24.81 -67.29
C GLU A 241 6.68 26.23 -67.80
N ASP A 242 6.90 27.20 -66.92
CA ASP A 242 7.21 28.59 -67.30
C ASP A 242 8.56 28.71 -68.04
N LEU A 243 9.52 27.86 -67.70
CA LEU A 243 10.88 27.87 -68.27
C LEU A 243 11.04 27.01 -69.52
N LEU A 244 10.02 26.24 -69.91
CA LEU A 244 10.14 25.21 -70.96
C LEU A 244 10.62 25.79 -72.30
N ASP A 245 10.14 26.98 -72.66
CA ASP A 245 10.46 27.68 -73.91
C ASP A 245 11.64 28.68 -73.76
N GLN A 246 11.97 29.10 -72.54
CA GLN A 246 12.96 30.14 -72.26
C GLN A 246 14.33 29.57 -71.89
N ASP A 247 14.35 28.57 -71.02
CA ASP A 247 15.56 27.86 -70.58
C ASP A 247 15.26 26.36 -70.36
N PRO A 248 15.37 25.56 -71.42
CA PRO A 248 15.08 24.12 -71.36
C PRO A 248 16.02 23.35 -70.42
N GLN A 249 17.22 23.86 -70.13
CA GLN A 249 18.16 23.22 -69.20
C GLN A 249 17.70 23.44 -67.76
N ALA A 250 17.30 24.66 -67.40
CA ALA A 250 16.73 24.96 -66.08
C ALA A 250 15.41 24.20 -65.83
N ALA A 251 14.53 24.11 -66.83
CA ALA A 251 13.30 23.33 -66.75
C ALA A 251 13.57 21.84 -66.47
N LYS A 252 14.57 21.24 -67.14
CA LYS A 252 14.98 19.85 -66.90
C LYS A 252 15.50 19.61 -65.48
N ALA A 253 16.23 20.58 -64.90
CA ALA A 253 16.73 20.48 -63.53
C ALA A 253 15.58 20.46 -62.51
N LEU A 254 14.59 21.35 -62.66
CA LEU A 254 13.41 21.41 -61.79
C LEU A 254 12.56 20.13 -61.85
N ILE A 255 12.40 19.54 -63.04
CA ILE A 255 11.71 18.25 -63.22
C ILE A 255 12.49 17.12 -62.52
N ALA A 256 13.82 17.13 -62.60
CA ALA A 256 14.66 16.15 -61.91
C ALA A 256 14.53 16.24 -60.38
N ASP A 257 14.52 17.47 -59.84
CA ASP A 257 14.34 17.72 -58.41
C ASP A 257 12.95 17.30 -57.92
N ALA A 258 11.90 17.61 -58.69
CA ALA A 258 10.54 17.15 -58.41
C ALA A 258 10.46 15.61 -58.37
N ARG A 259 11.07 14.92 -59.36
CA ARG A 259 11.11 13.46 -59.40
C ARG A 259 11.86 12.85 -58.21
N GLN A 260 12.97 13.46 -57.80
CA GLN A 260 13.76 13.02 -56.66
C GLN A 260 13.00 13.22 -55.34
N GLY A 261 12.30 14.36 -55.19
CA GLY A 261 11.43 14.64 -54.04
C GLY A 261 10.31 13.61 -53.89
N ALA A 262 9.64 13.26 -55.01
CA ALA A 262 8.59 12.23 -55.01
C ALA A 262 9.12 10.83 -54.63
N HIS A 263 10.30 10.44 -55.13
CA HIS A 263 10.93 9.17 -54.75
C HIS A 263 11.29 9.10 -53.27
N THR A 264 11.81 10.19 -52.72
CA THR A 264 12.18 10.29 -51.30
C THR A 264 10.94 10.15 -50.42
N ALA A 265 9.84 10.85 -50.75
CA ALA A 265 8.57 10.76 -50.03
C ALA A 265 7.97 9.34 -50.03
N LEU A 266 7.97 8.66 -51.19
CA LEU A 266 7.50 7.28 -51.30
C LEU A 266 8.34 6.31 -50.46
N THR A 267 9.66 6.55 -50.36
CA THR A 267 10.56 5.73 -49.57
C THR A 267 10.27 5.88 -48.08
N GLU A 268 10.18 7.12 -47.59
CA GLU A 268 9.85 7.41 -46.18
C GLU A 268 8.48 6.86 -45.78
N LEU A 269 7.46 7.00 -46.64
CA LEU A 269 6.11 6.49 -46.35
C LEU A 269 6.10 4.96 -46.28
N ARG A 270 6.88 4.30 -47.15
CA ARG A 270 7.04 2.84 -47.15
C ARG A 270 7.79 2.35 -45.91
N ASP A 271 8.78 3.10 -45.44
CA ASP A 271 9.53 2.79 -44.22
C ASP A 271 8.66 2.99 -42.97
N LEU A 272 7.83 4.05 -42.93
CA LEU A 272 6.86 4.29 -41.86
C LEU A 272 5.80 3.19 -41.77
N VAL A 273 5.22 2.77 -42.90
CA VAL A 273 4.23 1.68 -42.95
C VAL A 273 4.82 0.36 -42.46
N ARG A 274 6.09 0.06 -42.81
CA ARG A 274 6.81 -1.12 -42.30
C ARG A 274 7.11 -1.04 -40.80
N GLY A 275 7.32 0.16 -40.26
CA GLY A 275 7.54 0.37 -38.82
C GLY A 275 6.27 0.22 -37.97
N ILE A 276 5.12 0.68 -38.48
CA ILE A 276 3.83 0.64 -37.76
C ILE A 276 3.17 -0.74 -37.82
N HIS A 277 3.45 -1.52 -38.86
CA HIS A 277 2.94 -2.88 -39.02
C HIS A 277 4.09 -3.86 -38.89
N PRO A 278 4.49 -4.30 -37.68
CA PRO A 278 5.54 -5.29 -37.53
C PRO A 278 4.98 -6.59 -38.13
N PRO A 279 5.45 -7.04 -39.31
CA PRO A 279 4.89 -8.23 -39.97
C PRO A 279 5.06 -9.49 -39.09
N LEU A 280 5.93 -9.41 -38.09
CA LEU A 280 6.31 -10.48 -37.20
C LEU A 280 5.37 -10.69 -36.00
N LEU A 281 4.55 -9.69 -35.64
CA LEU A 281 3.58 -9.85 -34.55
C LEU A 281 2.40 -10.75 -34.97
N ALA A 282 1.99 -10.69 -36.24
CA ALA A 282 0.94 -11.53 -36.81
C ALA A 282 1.42 -12.97 -37.07
N ASP A 283 2.66 -13.15 -37.55
CA ASP A 283 3.16 -14.47 -37.99
C ASP A 283 3.96 -15.24 -36.93
N ARG A 284 4.61 -14.56 -35.97
CA ARG A 284 5.56 -15.18 -35.02
C ARG A 284 5.29 -14.86 -33.55
N GLY A 285 4.21 -14.14 -33.26
CA GLY A 285 3.87 -13.72 -31.90
C GLY A 285 4.89 -12.74 -31.28
N ILE A 286 4.72 -12.48 -29.99
CA ILE A 286 5.47 -11.46 -29.23
C ILE A 286 6.99 -11.74 -29.23
N GLU A 287 7.40 -13.01 -29.20
CA GLU A 287 8.82 -13.39 -29.18
C GLU A 287 9.53 -13.03 -30.50
N GLY A 288 8.91 -13.33 -31.65
CA GLY A 288 9.49 -13.01 -32.96
C GLY A 288 9.57 -11.50 -33.21
N ALA A 289 8.61 -10.74 -32.69
CA ALA A 289 8.60 -9.29 -32.79
C ALA A 289 9.68 -8.63 -31.91
N LEU A 290 9.86 -9.10 -30.66
CA LEU A 290 10.91 -8.60 -29.77
C LEU A 290 12.32 -8.88 -30.32
N ARG A 291 12.57 -10.07 -30.89
CA ARG A 291 13.86 -10.39 -31.52
C ARG A 291 14.18 -9.48 -32.69
N SER A 292 13.19 -9.18 -33.54
CA SER A 292 13.42 -8.29 -34.68
C SER A 292 13.60 -6.85 -34.27
N LEU A 293 12.86 -6.39 -33.24
CA LEU A 293 13.04 -5.04 -32.70
C LEU A 293 14.44 -4.87 -32.07
N ALA A 294 14.93 -5.90 -31.36
CA ALA A 294 16.28 -5.92 -30.80
C ALA A 294 17.36 -5.90 -31.90
N MET A 295 17.12 -6.57 -33.03
CA MET A 295 18.04 -6.58 -34.17
C MET A 295 18.07 -5.25 -34.95
N SER A 296 17.00 -4.45 -34.87
CA SER A 296 16.91 -3.13 -35.53
C SER A 296 17.16 -1.94 -34.59
N SER A 297 17.31 -2.17 -33.28
CA SER A 297 17.58 -1.12 -32.30
C SER A 297 19.05 -0.71 -32.34
N ALA A 298 19.30 0.60 -32.46
CA ALA A 298 20.64 1.18 -32.41
C ALA A 298 21.20 1.34 -30.98
N VAL A 299 20.42 0.99 -29.97
CA VAL A 299 20.83 1.05 -28.55
C VAL A 299 21.09 -0.39 -28.05
N PRO A 300 22.29 -0.67 -27.49
CA PRO A 300 22.70 -1.99 -27.02
C PRO A 300 21.94 -2.48 -25.78
#